data_AF-A0A5K1GD59-F1
#
_entry.id   AF-A0A5K1GD59-F1
#
_cell.length_a   1.000
_cell.length_b   1.000
_cell.length_c   1.000
_cell.angle_alpha   90.00
_cell.angle_beta   90.00
_cell.angle_gamma   90.00
#
_symmetry.space_group_name_H-M   'P 1'
#
loop_
_entity.id
_entity.type
_entity.pdbx_description
1 polymer ?
#
loop_
_entity_poly.entity_id
_entity_poly.type
_entity_poly.pdbx_seq_one_letter_code
_entity_poly.pdbx_strand_id
1 'polypeptide(L)' 'VLTPYYTEDVLFSIANLEEQNEDGVSILFYLQKIYP' A
#
# COMPACT_ATOMS: atom_id res chain seq x y z
N VAL A 1 -7.20 17.03 -11.46
CA VAL A 1 -6.20 15.99 -11.75
C VAL A 1 -6.94 14.80 -12.37
N LEU A 2 -6.61 14.44 -13.61
CA LEU A 2 -7.10 13.22 -14.26
C LEU A 2 -6.01 12.17 -14.05
N THR A 3 -6.13 11.37 -13.00
CA THR A 3 -5.28 10.18 -12.85
C THR A 3 -5.72 9.16 -13.90
N PRO A 4 -4.84 8.72 -14.82
CA PRO A 4 -5.19 7.64 -15.72
C PRO A 4 -5.47 6.40 -14.87
N TYR A 5 -6.64 5.80 -15.06
CA TYR A 5 -6.95 4.50 -14.48
C TYR A 5 -6.03 3.50 -15.18
N TYR A 6 -4.95 3.12 -14.50
CA TYR A 6 -4.11 2.02 -14.94
C TYR A 6 -4.95 0.75 -14.92
N THR A 7 -4.90 0.00 -16.01
CA THR A 7 -5.58 -1.30 -16.15
C THR A 7 -4.78 -2.44 -15.50
N GLU A 8 -3.71 -2.12 -14.77
CA GLU A 8 -2.96 -3.12 -14.02
C GLU A 8 -3.77 -3.56 -12.80
N ASP A 9 -3.72 -4.86 -12.53
CA ASP A 9 -4.42 -5.44 -11.38
C ASP A 9 -3.81 -4.92 -10.07
N VAL A 10 -4.69 -4.51 -9.15
CA VAL A 10 -4.28 -4.14 -7.80
C VAL A 10 -3.95 -5.42 -7.02
N LEU A 11 -2.67 -5.62 -6.75
CA LEU A 11 -2.17 -6.83 -6.09
C LEU A 11 -2.55 -6.94 -4.61
N PHE A 12 -2.78 -5.81 -3.94
CA PHE A 12 -3.04 -5.75 -2.50
C PHE A 12 -4.32 -4.98 -2.18
N SER A 13 -5.22 -5.60 -1.40
CA SER A 13 -6.33 -4.87 -0.81
C SER A 13 -5.85 -3.92 0.28
N ILE A 14 -6.66 -2.93 0.64
CA ILE A 14 -6.36 -2.03 1.76
C ILE A 14 -6.11 -2.82 3.05
N ALA A 15 -6.91 -3.86 3.31
CA ALA A 15 -6.73 -4.71 4.49
C ALA A 15 -5.35 -5.40 4.49
N ASN A 16 -4.85 -5.85 3.33
CA ASN A 16 -3.50 -6.42 3.24
C ASN A 16 -2.40 -5.37 3.42
N LEU A 17 -2.66 -4.11 3.06
CA LEU A 17 -1.69 -3.03 3.26
C LEU A 17 -1.59 -2.61 4.73
N GLU A 18 -2.67 -2.76 5.50
CA GLU A 18 -2.74 -2.44 6.94
C GLU A 18 -2.30 -3.60 7.84
N GLU A 19 -2.24 -4.82 7.30
CA GLU A 19 -1.78 -6.02 8.00
C GLU A 19 -0.33 -5.85 8.50
N GLN A 20 -0.11 -6.23 9.77
CA GLN A 20 1.21 -6.16 10.40
C GLN A 20 2.01 -7.43 10.17
N ASN A 21 3.31 -7.27 9.90
CA ASN A 21 4.28 -8.37 9.87
C ASN A 21 4.71 -8.81 11.29
N GLU A 22 5.67 -9.74 11.39
CA GLU A 22 6.17 -10.27 12.67
C GLU A 22 6.78 -9.20 13.59
N ASP A 23 7.23 -8.07 13.04
CA ASP A 23 7.78 -6.93 13.78
C ASP A 23 6.69 -5.92 14.20
N GLY A 24 5.42 -6.17 13.87
CA GLY A 24 4.31 -5.27 14.17
C GLY A 24 4.18 -4.08 13.21
N VAL A 25 4.76 -4.15 12.01
CA VAL A 25 4.79 -3.04 11.04
C VAL A 25 4.04 -3.44 9.76
N SER A 26 3.25 -2.52 9.21
CA SER A 26 2.48 -2.75 7.98
C SER A 26 3.17 -2.24 6.71
N ILE A 27 2.77 -2.77 5.56
CA ILE A 27 3.28 -2.31 4.25
C ILE A 27 2.96 -0.83 4.04
N LEU A 28 1.75 -0.40 4.40
CA LEU A 28 1.31 0.99 4.28
C LEU A 28 2.22 1.94 5.05
N PHE A 29 2.65 1.56 6.26
CA PHE A 29 3.57 2.37 7.07
C PHE A 29 4.92 2.59 6.35
N TYR A 30 5.50 1.56 5.76
CA TYR A 30 6.75 1.69 5.00
C TYR A 30 6.58 2.61 3.79
N LEU A 31 5.49 2.45 3.03
CA LEU A 31 5.23 3.26 1.85
C LEU A 31 5.13 4.75 2.20
N GLN A 32 4.35 5.10 3.23
CA GLN A 32 4.20 6.49 3.71
C GLN A 32 5.51 7.08 4.25
N LYS A 33 6.39 6.25 4.80
CA LYS A 33 7.68 6.69 5.34
C LYS A 33 8.71 6.94 4.23
N ILE A 34 8.70 6.14 3.17
CA ILE A 34 9.67 6.21 2.07
C ILE A 34 9.26 7.25 1.02
N TYR A 35 7.96 7.43 0.79
CA TYR A 35 7.41 8.39 -0.16
C TYR A 35 6.51 9.40 0.59
N PRO A 36 7.07 10.52 1.09
CA PRO A 36 6.29 11.56 1.75
C PRO A 36 5.37 12.33 0.78
#